data_AF-A0A1I1MUK4-F1
#
_entry.id   AF-A0A1I1MUK4-F1
#
_cell.length_a   1.000
_cell.length_b   1.000
_cell.length_c   1.000
_cell.angle_alpha   90.00
_cell.angle_beta   90.00
_cell.angle_gamma   90.00
#
_symmetry.space_group_name_H-M   'P 1'
#
loop_
_entity.id
_entity.type
_entity.pdbx_description
1 polymer ?
#
loop_
_entity_poly.entity_id
_entity_poly.type
_entity_poly.pdbx_seq_one_letter_code
_entity_poly.pdbx_strand_id
1 'polypeptide(L)'
;MKYLLIVLFLGLGFVVNAQDVNFNGEPYEIKKDKIFKAGVDVTDTLSEEDKAGVLAAFNSKMAQIKSDEETKKRLEKAEKEQEKAEKEQKQAEKKQKKAEKELKKSQKAQSNYDKAAKKHKEALSKYEKLKSKGKLSPVDEEKWLDKIEKYKEASAKAKKKL
;
A
#
# COMPACT_ATOMS: atom_id res chain seq x y z
N MET A 1 -28.79 -4.79 -18.41
CA MET A 1 -27.47 -4.15 -18.25
C MET A 1 -26.31 -4.91 -18.91
N LYS A 2 -26.32 -6.25 -19.00
CA LYS A 2 -25.17 -7.03 -19.50
C LYS A 2 -24.86 -6.87 -21.00
N TYR A 3 -25.85 -6.51 -21.81
CA TYR A 3 -25.70 -6.31 -23.26
C TYR A 3 -25.43 -4.86 -23.68
N LEU A 4 -25.63 -3.89 -22.79
CA LEU A 4 -25.40 -2.46 -23.09
C LEU A 4 -23.91 -2.12 -23.24
N LEU A 5 -23.03 -2.80 -22.48
CA LEU A 5 -21.58 -2.65 -22.62
C LEU A 5 -21.05 -3.23 -23.95
N ILE A 6 -21.66 -4.29 -24.47
CA ILE A 6 -21.23 -4.95 -25.72
C ILE A 6 -21.61 -4.08 -26.93
N VAL A 7 -22.80 -3.47 -26.91
CA VAL A 7 -23.24 -2.53 -27.97
C VAL A 7 -22.39 -1.26 -27.98
N LEU A 8 -21.94 -0.77 -26.81
CA LEU A 8 -21.03 0.38 -26.72
C LEU A 8 -19.66 0.09 -27.34
N PHE A 9 -19.13 -1.13 -27.21
CA PHE A 9 -17.84 -1.53 -27.79
C PHE A 9 -17.91 -1.80 -29.31
N LEU A 10 -19.06 -2.27 -29.84
CA LEU A 10 -19.25 -2.49 -31.28
C LEU A 10 -19.36 -1.20 -32.10
N GLY A 11 -19.78 -0.09 -31.50
CA GLY A 11 -19.91 1.21 -32.17
C GLY A 11 -18.59 1.96 -32.43
N LEU A 12 -17.48 1.55 -31.80
CA LEU A 12 -16.18 2.21 -31.90
C LEU A 12 -15.25 1.58 -32.97
N GLY A 13 -15.70 0.54 -33.67
CA GLY A 13 -14.87 -0.26 -34.59
C GLY A 13 -14.61 0.33 -35.98
N PHE A 14 -15.15 1.50 -36.33
CA PHE A 14 -15.03 2.11 -37.66
C PHE A 14 -14.24 3.42 -37.68
N VAL A 15 -13.25 3.58 -36.80
CA VAL A 15 -12.24 4.63 -37.01
C VAL A 15 -11.28 4.09 -38.09
N VAL A 16 -11.63 4.40 -39.34
CA VAL A 16 -10.81 4.13 -40.53
C VAL A 16 -9.38 4.55 -40.21
N ASN A 17 -8.42 3.65 -40.46
CA ASN A 17 -6.98 3.85 -40.28
C ASN A 17 -6.42 4.89 -41.29
N ALA A 18 -7.03 6.07 -41.36
CA ALA A 18 -6.52 7.24 -42.04
C ALA A 18 -5.64 7.99 -41.04
N GLN A 19 -4.43 8.34 -41.48
CA GLN A 19 -3.49 9.07 -40.66
C GLN A 19 -3.22 10.40 -41.33
N ASP A 20 -3.68 11.47 -40.68
CA ASP A 20 -3.55 12.84 -41.17
C ASP A 20 -2.14 13.36 -40.92
N VAL A 21 -1.54 13.94 -41.94
CA VAL A 21 -0.22 14.55 -41.91
C VAL A 21 -0.32 15.93 -42.55
N ASN A 22 0.18 16.95 -41.87
CA ASN A 22 0.25 18.29 -42.43
C ASN A 22 1.61 18.47 -43.10
N PHE A 23 1.61 18.76 -44.39
CA PHE A 23 2.80 19.06 -45.16
C PHE A 23 2.56 20.35 -45.95
N ASN A 24 3.46 21.32 -45.83
CA ASN A 24 3.34 22.65 -46.45
C ASN A 24 2.03 23.40 -46.14
N GLY A 25 1.44 23.17 -44.96
CA GLY A 25 0.19 23.83 -44.53
C GLY A 25 -1.09 23.16 -45.05
N GLU A 26 -0.96 22.07 -45.81
CA GLU A 26 -2.09 21.32 -46.35
C GLU A 26 -2.23 19.95 -45.66
N PRO A 27 -3.46 19.54 -45.30
CA PRO A 27 -3.71 18.24 -44.71
C PRO A 27 -3.75 17.13 -45.78
N TYR A 28 -2.90 16.13 -45.61
CA TYR A 28 -2.86 14.91 -46.41
C TYR A 28 -3.25 13.70 -45.57
N GLU A 29 -4.01 12.78 -46.16
CA GLU A 29 -4.39 11.50 -45.55
C GLU A 29 -3.60 10.38 -46.21
N ILE A 30 -2.88 9.57 -45.42
CA ILE A 30 -2.16 8.40 -45.95
C ILE A 30 -2.94 7.13 -45.63
N LYS A 31 -3.25 6.35 -46.67
CA LYS A 31 -3.93 5.03 -46.56
C LYS A 31 -3.25 4.03 -47.49
N LYS A 32 -2.65 2.97 -46.93
CA LYS A 32 -2.04 1.86 -47.71
C LYS A 32 -1.15 2.37 -48.85
N ASP A 33 -0.19 3.24 -48.52
CA ASP A 33 0.79 3.85 -49.43
C ASP A 33 0.25 4.83 -50.48
N LYS A 34 -1.05 5.16 -50.43
CA LYS A 34 -1.65 6.23 -51.24
C LYS A 34 -1.79 7.51 -50.43
N ILE A 35 -1.54 8.63 -51.09
CA ILE A 35 -1.65 9.98 -50.55
C ILE A 35 -2.96 10.58 -51.05
N PHE A 36 -3.84 10.93 -50.11
CA PHE A 36 -5.12 11.58 -50.40
C PHE A 36 -5.10 13.02 -49.93
N LYS A 37 -5.70 13.92 -50.72
CA LYS A 37 -5.95 15.31 -50.35
C LYS A 37 -7.44 15.56 -50.47
N ALA A 38 -8.10 15.94 -49.36
CA ALA A 38 -9.56 16.13 -49.31
C ALA A 38 -10.37 14.94 -49.88
N GLY A 39 -9.89 13.70 -49.66
CA GLY A 39 -10.53 12.48 -50.15
C GLY A 39 -10.23 12.08 -51.60
N VAL A 40 -9.47 12.89 -52.35
CA VAL A 40 -9.03 12.57 -53.72
C VAL A 40 -7.63 11.95 -53.70
N ASP A 41 -7.42 10.85 -54.42
CA ASP A 41 -6.11 10.21 -54.58
C ASP A 41 -5.21 11.11 -55.44
N VAL A 42 -4.20 11.70 -54.82
CA VAL A 42 -3.22 12.59 -55.48
C VAL A 42 -1.86 11.91 -55.62
N THR A 43 -1.79 10.59 -55.41
CA THR A 43 -0.53 9.84 -55.37
C THR A 43 0.25 9.98 -56.67
N ASP A 44 -0.40 10.00 -57.84
CA ASP A 44 0.29 10.08 -59.13
C ASP A 44 0.48 11.51 -59.65
N THR A 45 -0.30 12.46 -59.12
CA THR A 45 -0.27 13.87 -59.53
C THR A 45 0.74 14.71 -58.75
N LEU A 46 1.18 14.21 -57.59
CA LEU A 46 2.13 14.89 -56.71
C LEU A 46 3.57 14.71 -57.24
N SER A 47 4.45 15.70 -57.04
CA SER A 47 5.86 15.58 -57.40
C SER A 47 6.55 14.50 -56.54
N GLU A 48 7.62 13.87 -57.05
CA GLU A 48 8.35 12.87 -56.24
C GLU A 48 8.93 13.47 -54.95
N GLU A 49 9.33 14.75 -55.00
CA GLU A 49 9.84 15.51 -53.86
C GLU A 49 8.77 15.72 -52.78
N ASP A 50 7.56 16.13 -53.19
CA ASP A 50 6.44 16.35 -52.27
C ASP A 50 5.90 15.02 -51.69
N LYS A 51 5.88 13.93 -52.48
CA LYS A 51 5.54 12.59 -51.99
C LYS A 51 6.51 12.15 -50.90
N ALA A 52 7.81 12.34 -51.13
CA ALA A 52 8.83 12.01 -50.14
C ALA A 52 8.67 12.85 -48.87
N GLY A 53 8.35 14.14 -49.00
CA GLY A 53 8.09 15.04 -47.87
C GLY A 53 6.88 14.62 -47.02
N VAL A 54 5.76 14.30 -47.65
CA VAL A 54 4.53 13.82 -46.99
C VAL A 54 4.78 12.49 -46.26
N LEU A 55 5.47 11.54 -46.89
CA LEU A 55 5.85 10.26 -46.26
C LEU A 55 6.85 10.43 -45.11
N ALA A 56 7.80 11.37 -45.22
CA ALA A 56 8.74 11.67 -44.14
C ALA A 56 8.02 12.26 -42.91
N ALA A 57 7.10 13.21 -43.12
CA ALA A 57 6.29 13.80 -42.07
C ALA A 57 5.39 12.75 -41.39
N PHE A 58 4.83 11.83 -42.17
CA PHE A 58 4.08 10.67 -41.66
C PHE A 58 4.92 9.76 -40.77
N ASN A 59 6.08 9.33 -41.27
CA ASN A 59 6.98 8.44 -40.53
C ASN A 59 7.46 9.09 -39.23
N SER A 60 7.74 10.38 -39.25
CA SER A 60 8.11 11.16 -38.05
C SER A 60 6.97 11.17 -37.03
N LYS A 61 5.74 11.48 -37.44
CA LYS A 61 4.57 11.48 -36.55
C LYS A 61 4.28 10.09 -35.98
N MET A 62 4.39 9.04 -36.80
CA MET A 62 4.18 7.67 -36.34
C MET A 62 5.28 7.23 -35.36
N ALA A 63 6.53 7.61 -35.60
CA ALA A 63 7.63 7.36 -34.66
C ALA A 63 7.41 8.06 -33.32
N GLN A 64 6.93 9.31 -33.34
CA GLN A 64 6.59 10.06 -32.14
C GLN A 64 5.46 9.38 -31.35
N ILE A 65 4.36 8.99 -32.01
CA ILE A 65 3.24 8.29 -31.37
C ILE A 65 3.71 6.97 -30.72
N LYS A 66 4.55 6.19 -31.41
CA LYS A 66 5.11 4.96 -30.84
C LYS A 66 5.95 5.25 -29.61
N SER A 67 6.80 6.28 -29.66
CA SER A 67 7.64 6.68 -28.53
C SER A 67 6.81 7.15 -27.33
N ASP A 68 5.76 7.92 -27.57
CA ASP A 68 4.83 8.38 -26.53
C ASP A 68 4.05 7.22 -25.91
N GLU A 69 3.61 6.26 -26.73
CA GLU A 69 2.92 5.05 -26.24
C GLU A 69 3.85 4.18 -25.39
N GLU A 70 5.10 3.99 -25.81
CA GLU A 70 6.12 3.29 -25.03
C GLU A 70 6.41 4.01 -23.72
N THR A 71 6.54 5.33 -23.75
CA THR A 71 6.74 6.16 -22.55
C THR A 71 5.56 6.04 -21.59
N LYS A 72 4.33 6.14 -22.10
CA LYS A 72 3.12 5.97 -21.30
C LYS A 72 3.03 4.57 -20.69
N LYS A 73 3.34 3.51 -21.45
CA LYS A 73 3.38 2.13 -20.93
C LYS A 73 4.44 1.96 -19.85
N ARG A 74 5.60 2.61 -19.98
CA ARG A 74 6.67 2.60 -18.96
C ARG A 74 6.21 3.32 -17.68
N LEU A 75 5.59 4.49 -17.82
CA LEU A 75 5.05 5.25 -16.69
C LEU A 75 3.95 4.47 -15.96
N GLU A 76 3.00 3.88 -16.69
CA GLU A 76 1.93 3.08 -16.09
C GLU A 76 2.46 1.84 -15.35
N LYS A 77 3.50 1.19 -15.89
CA LYS A 77 4.17 0.08 -15.20
C LYS A 77 4.88 0.55 -13.93
N ALA A 78 5.61 1.67 -14.00
CA ALA A 78 6.30 2.23 -12.86
C ALA A 78 5.34 2.67 -11.75
N GLU A 79 4.21 3.29 -12.10
CA GLU A 79 3.17 3.70 -11.14
C GLU A 79 2.54 2.48 -10.46
N LYS A 80 2.20 1.43 -11.22
CA LYS A 80 1.69 0.17 -10.65
C LYS A 80 2.69 -0.51 -9.72
N GLU A 81 3.98 -0.44 -10.03
CA GLU A 81 5.03 -1.01 -9.19
C GLU A 81 5.21 -0.21 -7.90
N GLN A 82 5.22 1.13 -7.99
CA GLN A 82 5.24 2.01 -6.82
C GLN A 82 4.01 1.80 -5.92
N GLU A 83 2.81 1.70 -6.49
CA GLU A 83 1.58 1.47 -5.72
C GLU A 83 1.63 0.12 -4.98
N LYS A 84 2.18 -0.93 -5.61
CA LYS A 84 2.39 -2.23 -4.95
C LYS A 84 3.40 -2.12 -3.82
N ALA A 85 4.54 -1.48 -4.06
CA ALA A 85 5.58 -1.30 -3.05
C ALA A 85 5.05 -0.48 -1.84
N GLU A 86 4.28 0.58 -2.07
CA GLU A 86 3.67 1.38 -1.00
C GLU A 86 2.67 0.55 -0.18
N LYS A 87 1.82 -0.25 -0.85
CA LYS A 87 0.89 -1.15 -0.18
C LYS A 87 1.62 -2.17 0.69
N GLU A 88 2.70 -2.77 0.19
CA GLU A 88 3.52 -3.73 0.93
C GLU A 88 4.21 -3.09 2.14
N GLN A 89 4.82 -1.91 1.97
CA GLN A 89 5.41 -1.14 3.07
C GLN A 89 4.37 -0.82 4.16
N LYS A 90 3.19 -0.35 3.77
CA LYS A 90 2.10 -0.02 4.70
C LYS A 90 1.59 -1.26 5.45
N GLN A 91 1.56 -2.42 4.80
CA GLN A 91 1.22 -3.68 5.47
C GLN A 91 2.30 -4.13 6.44
N ALA A 92 3.58 -4.01 6.06
CA ALA A 92 4.71 -4.32 6.91
C ALA A 92 4.74 -3.42 8.16
N GLU A 93 4.56 -2.11 7.99
CA GLU A 93 4.49 -1.15 9.10
C GLU A 93 3.33 -1.48 10.06
N LYS A 94 2.15 -1.80 9.53
CA LYS A 94 1.00 -2.22 10.35
C LYS A 94 1.30 -3.50 11.14
N LYS A 95 1.98 -4.48 10.54
CA LYS A 95 2.38 -5.72 11.22
C LYS A 95 3.40 -5.44 12.33
N GLN A 96 4.43 -4.66 12.05
CA GLN A 96 5.43 -4.25 13.04
C GLN A 96 4.78 -3.50 14.21
N LYS A 97 3.92 -2.52 13.93
CA LYS A 97 3.23 -1.74 14.97
C LYS A 97 2.29 -2.59 15.82
N LYS A 98 1.66 -3.63 15.26
CA LYS A 98 0.86 -4.59 16.03
C LYS A 98 1.76 -5.45 16.93
N ALA A 99 2.84 -6.00 16.39
CA ALA A 99 3.81 -6.79 17.15
C ALA A 99 4.44 -5.98 18.30
N GLU A 100 4.84 -4.74 18.05
CA GLU A 100 5.41 -3.85 19.07
C GLU A 100 4.39 -3.55 20.18
N LYS A 101 3.13 -3.28 19.82
CA LYS A 101 2.05 -3.07 20.80
C LYS A 101 1.80 -4.31 21.66
N GLU A 102 1.83 -5.48 21.05
CA GLU A 102 1.64 -6.75 21.76
C GLU A 102 2.81 -7.04 22.70
N LEU A 103 4.05 -6.86 22.22
CA LEU A 103 5.25 -6.98 23.03
C LEU A 103 5.22 -6.01 24.22
N LYS A 104 4.85 -4.74 23.99
CA LYS A 104 4.74 -3.72 25.04
C LYS A 104 3.64 -4.06 26.06
N LYS A 105 2.53 -4.68 25.62
CA LYS A 105 1.47 -5.16 26.53
C LYS A 105 1.98 -6.32 27.39
N SER A 106 2.63 -7.31 26.77
CA SER A 106 3.23 -8.46 27.47
C SER A 106 4.29 -8.01 28.48
N GLN A 107 5.22 -7.13 28.09
CA GLN A 107 6.22 -6.55 28.99
C GLN A 107 5.60 -5.80 30.16
N LYS A 108 4.53 -5.03 29.93
CA LYS A 108 3.78 -4.36 31.01
C LYS A 108 3.09 -5.36 31.93
N ALA A 109 2.50 -6.43 31.40
CA ALA A 109 1.87 -7.47 32.18
C ALA A 109 2.89 -8.20 33.06
N GLN A 110 4.04 -8.57 32.49
CA GLN A 110 5.18 -9.17 33.20
C GLN A 110 5.67 -8.24 34.32
N SER A 111 5.95 -6.97 34.02
CA SER A 111 6.41 -6.00 35.02
C SER A 111 5.40 -5.79 36.16
N ASN A 112 4.11 -5.79 35.86
CA ASN A 112 3.07 -5.68 36.87
C ASN A 112 3.01 -6.93 37.77
N TYR A 113 3.12 -8.11 37.18
CA TYR A 113 3.20 -9.36 37.93
C TYR A 113 4.45 -9.40 38.82
N ASP A 114 5.63 -9.10 38.29
CA ASP A 114 6.88 -9.11 39.04
C ASP A 114 6.83 -8.16 40.24
N LYS A 115 6.27 -6.95 40.06
CA LYS A 115 6.06 -5.99 41.14
C LYS A 115 5.10 -6.53 42.21
N ALA A 116 3.99 -7.16 41.82
CA ALA A 116 3.02 -7.71 42.76
C ALA A 116 3.59 -8.92 43.51
N ALA A 117 4.28 -9.82 42.81
CA ALA A 117 4.97 -10.96 43.38
C ALA A 117 6.06 -10.53 44.37
N LYS A 118 6.84 -9.49 44.03
CA LYS A 118 7.83 -8.90 44.94
C LYS A 118 7.19 -8.36 46.21
N LYS A 119 6.11 -7.57 46.11
CA LYS A 119 5.38 -7.05 47.29
C LYS A 119 4.84 -8.15 48.19
N HIS A 120 4.29 -9.22 47.61
CA HIS A 120 3.82 -10.39 48.36
C HIS A 120 4.98 -11.07 49.10
N LYS A 121 6.11 -11.31 48.43
CA LYS A 121 7.30 -11.92 49.02
C LYS A 121 7.91 -11.07 50.14
N GLU A 122 8.00 -9.76 49.94
CA GLU A 122 8.48 -8.82 50.96
C GLU A 122 7.56 -8.77 52.18
N ALA A 123 6.24 -8.79 51.97
CA ALA A 123 5.26 -8.83 53.05
C ALA A 123 5.36 -10.13 53.86
N LEU A 124 5.45 -11.29 53.20
CA LEU A 124 5.68 -12.58 53.85
C LEU A 124 6.97 -12.57 54.68
N SER A 125 8.09 -12.15 54.09
CA SER A 125 9.37 -12.12 54.79
C SER A 125 9.36 -11.19 56.02
N LYS A 126 8.68 -10.04 55.92
CA LYS A 126 8.57 -9.11 57.04
C LYS A 126 7.66 -9.64 58.14
N TYR A 127 6.54 -10.26 57.77
CA TYR A 127 5.65 -10.93 58.72
C TYR A 127 6.37 -12.05 59.48
N GLU A 128 7.04 -12.97 58.77
CA GLU A 128 7.81 -14.06 59.40
C GLU A 128 8.86 -13.54 60.38
N LYS A 129 9.59 -12.48 60.01
CA LYS A 129 10.58 -11.83 60.88
C LYS A 129 9.98 -11.17 62.12
N LEU A 130 8.77 -10.63 62.03
CA LEU A 130 8.12 -10.01 63.20
C LEU A 130 7.51 -11.07 64.11
N LYS A 131 6.92 -12.11 63.52
CA LYS A 131 6.37 -13.27 64.22
C LYS A 131 7.46 -14.03 64.99
N SER A 132 8.61 -14.29 64.36
CA SER A 132 9.74 -14.95 65.03
C SER A 132 10.35 -14.13 66.16
N LYS A 133 10.20 -12.80 66.12
CA LYS A 133 10.66 -11.89 67.19
C LYS A 133 9.62 -11.68 68.30
N GLY A 134 8.42 -12.28 68.20
CA GLY A 134 7.32 -12.06 69.14
C GLY A 134 6.81 -10.61 69.18
N LYS A 135 7.06 -9.82 68.12
CA LYS A 135 6.71 -8.39 68.04
C LYS A 135 5.34 -8.14 67.40
N LEU A 136 4.49 -9.15 67.34
CA LEU A 136 3.17 -9.08 66.72
C LEU A 136 2.10 -9.22 67.81
N SER A 137 1.26 -8.20 67.97
CA SER A 137 0.03 -8.34 68.74
C SER A 137 -0.99 -9.16 67.94
N PRO A 138 -2.01 -9.77 68.59
CA PRO A 138 -3.04 -10.52 67.88
C PRO A 138 -3.75 -9.69 66.80
N VAL A 139 -3.99 -8.40 67.08
CA VAL A 139 -4.62 -7.46 66.13
C VAL A 139 -3.70 -7.13 64.97
N ASP A 140 -2.39 -7.00 65.22
CA ASP A 140 -1.42 -6.74 64.15
C ASP A 140 -1.17 -7.98 63.29
N GLU A 141 -1.27 -9.18 63.87
CA GLU A 141 -1.20 -10.45 63.13
C GLU A 141 -2.31 -10.54 62.09
N GLU A 142 -3.55 -10.24 62.48
CA GLU A 142 -4.69 -10.20 61.56
C GLU A 142 -4.48 -9.18 60.42
N LYS A 143 -4.02 -7.96 60.73
CA LYS A 143 -3.71 -6.94 59.72
C LYS A 143 -2.61 -7.39 58.74
N TRP A 144 -1.59 -8.10 59.22
CA TRP A 144 -0.54 -8.62 58.37
C TRP A 144 -1.03 -9.74 57.46
N LEU A 145 -1.85 -10.65 57.99
CA LEU A 145 -2.47 -11.73 57.21
C LEU A 145 -3.37 -11.16 56.10
N ASP A 146 -4.26 -10.21 56.42
CA ASP A 146 -5.11 -9.51 55.44
C ASP A 146 -4.27 -8.81 54.35
N LYS A 147 -3.17 -8.16 54.74
CA LYS A 147 -2.25 -7.52 53.78
C LYS A 147 -1.57 -8.53 52.85
N ILE A 148 -1.12 -9.66 53.39
CA ILE A 148 -0.50 -10.75 52.61
C ILE A 148 -1.52 -11.32 51.63
N GLU A 149 -2.75 -11.58 52.09
CA GLU A 149 -3.84 -12.08 51.25
C GLU A 149 -4.15 -11.12 50.10
N LYS A 150 -4.29 -9.81 50.38
CA LYS A 150 -4.47 -8.78 49.35
C LYS A 150 -3.35 -8.79 48.30
N TYR A 151 -2.10 -8.94 48.71
CA TYR A 151 -0.97 -9.02 47.77
C TYR A 151 -0.91 -10.34 47.02
N LYS A 152 -1.31 -11.46 47.65
CA LYS A 152 -1.44 -12.76 47.00
C LYS A 152 -2.49 -12.70 45.90
N GLU A 153 -3.66 -12.14 46.20
CA GLU A 153 -4.71 -11.92 45.20
C GLU A 153 -4.26 -10.99 44.08
N ALA A 154 -3.60 -9.88 44.40
CA ALA A 154 -3.09 -8.95 43.40
C ALA A 154 -2.08 -9.62 42.46
N SER A 155 -1.17 -10.43 43.00
CA SER A 155 -0.21 -11.22 42.23
C SER A 155 -0.90 -12.26 41.36
N ALA A 156 -1.88 -13.00 41.91
CA ALA A 156 -2.67 -13.98 41.14
C ALA A 156 -3.46 -13.31 40.00
N LYS A 157 -4.10 -12.16 40.26
CA LYS A 157 -4.81 -11.37 39.25
C LYS A 157 -3.87 -10.84 38.17
N ALA A 158 -2.64 -10.43 38.53
CA ALA A 158 -1.63 -10.02 37.57
C ALA A 158 -1.10 -11.20 36.74
N LYS A 159 -0.90 -12.37 37.36
CA LYS A 159 -0.49 -13.61 36.67
C LYS A 159 -1.52 -14.08 35.64
N LYS A 160 -2.81 -13.89 35.91
CA LYS A 160 -3.90 -14.19 34.95
C LYS A 160 -3.91 -13.25 33.73
N LYS A 161 -3.23 -12.09 33.81
CA LYS A 161 -3.17 -11.08 32.74
C LYS A 161 -1.87 -11.14 31.93
N LEU A 162 -0.97 -12.04 32.32
CA LEU A 162 0.26 -12.39 31.61
C LEU A 162 -0.08 -13.36 30.47
#